data_AF-A0A2E0N280-F1
#
_entry.id   AF-A0A2E0N280-F1
#
_cell.length_a   1.000
_cell.length_b   1.000
_cell.length_c   1.000
_cell.angle_alpha   90.00
_cell.angle_beta   90.00
_cell.angle_gamma   90.00
#
_symmetry.space_group_name_H-M   'P 1'
#
loop_
_entity.id
_entity.type
_entity.pdbx_description
1 polymer ?
#
loop_
_entity_poly.entity_id
_entity_poly.type
_entity_poly.pdbx_seq_one_letter_code
_entity_poly.pdbx_strand_id
1 'polypeptide(L)'
;MDKKDKNNQKDKSWLAKLEEGLHDYYVTPYRRSFARAQRDEDDLFMLLVFAESLGIPNPAAFYTMELLPIVYDRFHEWHTRMGMERSPLDHVSCC
;
A
#
# COMPACT_ATOMS: atom_id res chain seq x y z
N MET A 1 -44.37 -22.77 24.08
CA MET A 1 -43.74 -23.26 22.84
C MET A 1 -42.59 -22.31 22.52
N ASP A 2 -41.52 -22.27 23.31
CA ASP A 2 -40.62 -21.07 23.32
C ASP A 2 -39.21 -21.26 23.94
N LYS A 3 -38.71 -22.50 24.04
CA LYS A 3 -37.41 -22.79 24.69
C LYS A 3 -36.27 -23.11 23.71
N LYS A 4 -36.60 -23.37 22.43
CA LYS A 4 -35.65 -23.84 21.42
C LYS A 4 -34.88 -22.70 20.75
N ASP A 5 -35.46 -21.49 20.70
CA ASP A 5 -34.93 -20.37 19.92
C ASP A 5 -33.80 -19.62 20.64
N LYS A 6 -33.78 -19.60 21.98
CA LYS A 6 -32.71 -18.93 22.76
C LYS A 6 -31.37 -19.67 22.72
N ASN A 7 -31.37 -21.00 22.52
CA ASN A 7 -30.15 -21.79 22.47
C ASN A 7 -29.38 -21.56 21.15
N ASN A 8 -30.12 -21.47 20.04
CA ASN A 8 -29.57 -21.29 18.70
C ASN A 8 -28.91 -19.89 18.50
N GLN A 9 -29.39 -18.86 19.20
CA GLN A 9 -28.74 -17.53 19.18
C GLN A 9 -27.41 -17.51 19.95
N LYS A 10 -27.31 -18.25 21.06
CA LYS A 10 -26.12 -18.29 21.91
C LYS A 10 -24.96 -19.03 21.21
N ASP A 11 -25.28 -20.11 20.50
CA ASP A 11 -24.30 -20.90 19.74
C ASP A 11 -23.75 -20.14 18.53
N LYS A 12 -24.61 -19.39 17.82
CA LYS A 12 -24.17 -18.51 16.71
C LYS A 12 -23.22 -17.39 17.17
N SER A 13 -23.48 -16.78 18.33
CA SER A 13 -22.62 -15.71 18.86
C SER A 13 -21.24 -16.23 19.29
N TRP A 14 -21.16 -17.44 19.84
CA TRP A 14 -19.90 -18.05 20.25
C TRP A 14 -19.08 -18.54 19.05
N LEU A 15 -19.73 -19.16 18.06
CA LEU A 15 -19.08 -19.55 16.81
C LEU A 15 -18.56 -18.33 16.03
N ALA A 16 -19.34 -17.24 15.95
CA ALA A 16 -18.91 -16.00 15.29
C ALA A 16 -17.69 -15.38 15.98
N LYS A 17 -17.62 -15.41 17.32
CA LYS A 17 -16.43 -14.95 18.07
C LYS A 17 -15.20 -15.84 17.85
N LEU A 18 -15.41 -17.15 17.69
CA LEU A 18 -14.33 -18.09 17.36
C LEU A 18 -13.81 -17.87 15.93
N GLU A 19 -14.72 -17.66 14.97
CA GLU A 19 -14.41 -17.32 13.58
C GLU A 19 -13.60 -16.02 13.50
N GLU A 20 -14.05 -14.97 14.21
CA GLU A 20 -13.35 -13.68 14.27
C GLU A 20 -11.95 -13.81 14.87
N GLY A 21 -11.78 -14.58 15.95
CA GLY A 21 -10.48 -14.85 16.55
C GLY A 21 -9.54 -15.67 15.66
N LEU A 22 -10.07 -16.65 14.93
CA LEU A 22 -9.31 -17.42 13.94
C LEU A 22 -8.90 -16.57 12.74
N HIS A 23 -9.80 -15.72 12.25
CA HIS A 23 -9.52 -14.78 11.17
C HIS A 23 -8.40 -13.81 11.58
N ASP A 24 -8.48 -13.23 12.79
CA ASP A 24 -7.44 -12.32 13.27
C ASP A 24 -6.09 -13.04 13.44
N TYR A 25 -6.08 -14.30 13.88
CA TYR A 25 -4.87 -15.13 13.98
C TYR A 25 -4.22 -15.42 12.62
N TYR A 26 -5.01 -15.69 11.57
CA TYR A 26 -4.48 -15.96 10.23
C TYR A 26 -4.00 -14.70 9.50
N VAL A 27 -4.68 -13.57 9.68
CA VAL A 27 -4.37 -12.33 8.95
C VAL A 27 -3.21 -11.57 9.57
N THR A 28 -3.06 -11.61 10.89
CA THR A 28 -2.02 -10.87 11.64
C THR A 28 -0.58 -11.12 11.19
N PRO A 29 -0.10 -12.37 10.98
CA PRO A 29 1.30 -12.61 10.60
C PRO A 29 1.65 -12.05 9.21
N TYR A 30 0.67 -11.92 8.31
CA TYR A 30 0.90 -11.45 6.94
C TYR A 30 0.85 -9.92 6.79
N ARG A 31 0.39 -9.16 7.79
CA ARG A 31 0.29 -7.69 7.69
C ARG A 31 1.64 -7.04 7.37
N ARG A 32 2.74 -7.55 7.93
CA ARG A 32 4.09 -7.02 7.69
C ARG A 32 4.58 -7.29 6.27
N SER A 33 4.38 -8.50 5.76
CA SER A 33 4.78 -8.85 4.40
C SER A 33 3.93 -8.09 3.37
N PHE A 34 2.63 -7.95 3.61
CA PHE A 34 1.76 -7.15 2.74
C PHE A 34 2.15 -5.67 2.75
N ALA A 35 2.42 -5.09 3.93
CA ALA A 35 2.88 -3.70 4.01
C ALA A 35 4.21 -3.47 3.28
N ARG A 36 5.09 -4.49 3.25
CA ARG A 36 6.34 -4.42 2.47
C ARG A 36 6.06 -4.52 0.97
N ALA A 37 5.26 -5.49 0.55
CA ALA A 37 4.88 -5.64 -0.86
C ALA A 37 4.19 -4.37 -1.40
N GLN A 38 3.28 -3.78 -0.62
CA GLN A 38 2.63 -2.52 -0.98
C GLN A 38 3.63 -1.38 -1.15
N ARG A 39 4.64 -1.28 -0.27
CA ARG A 39 5.69 -0.25 -0.42
C ARG A 39 6.56 -0.49 -1.63
N ASP A 40 6.92 -1.74 -1.90
CA ASP A 40 7.73 -2.11 -3.07
C ASP A 40 6.95 -1.77 -4.37
N GLU A 41 5.64 -1.99 -4.40
CA GLU A 41 4.75 -1.57 -5.50
C GLU A 41 4.65 -0.05 -5.63
N ASP A 42 4.48 0.67 -4.52
CA ASP A 42 4.42 2.14 -4.49
C ASP A 42 5.75 2.73 -5.00
N ASP A 43 6.90 2.19 -4.58
CA ASP A 43 8.23 2.64 -4.98
C ASP A 43 8.49 2.35 -6.48
N LEU A 44 8.02 1.21 -7.00
CA LEU A 44 8.06 0.88 -8.42
C LEU A 44 7.19 1.85 -9.25
N PHE A 45 5.99 2.15 -8.76
CA PHE A 45 5.10 3.11 -9.40
C PHE A 45 5.74 4.49 -9.49
N MET A 46 6.30 4.98 -8.39
CA MET A 46 7.03 6.26 -8.36
C MET A 46 8.22 6.25 -9.33
N LEU A 47 8.98 5.15 -9.39
CA LEU A 47 10.07 5.00 -10.35
C LEU A 47 9.57 5.11 -11.79
N LEU A 48 8.45 4.48 -12.15
CA LEU A 48 7.88 4.60 -13.49
C LEU A 48 7.44 6.02 -13.81
N VAL A 49 6.83 6.73 -12.86
CA VAL A 49 6.42 8.13 -13.04
C VAL A 49 7.63 9.03 -13.27
N PHE A 50 8.74 8.82 -12.53
CA PHE A 50 9.94 9.64 -12.62
C PHE A 50 11.04 9.08 -13.54
N ALA A 51 10.81 7.95 -14.22
CA ALA A 51 11.78 7.29 -15.07
C ALA A 51 12.36 8.23 -16.14
N GLU A 52 11.51 9.08 -16.73
CA GLU A 52 11.93 10.05 -17.74
C GLU A 52 12.90 11.10 -17.18
N SER A 53 12.66 11.59 -15.96
CA SER A 53 13.58 12.51 -15.28
C SER A 53 14.93 11.89 -14.95
N LEU A 54 14.97 10.56 -14.80
CA LEU A 54 16.19 9.78 -14.60
C LEU A 54 16.88 9.39 -15.93
N GLY A 55 16.29 9.74 -17.08
CA GLY A 55 16.77 9.32 -18.40
C GLY A 55 16.53 7.84 -18.71
N ILE A 56 15.64 7.18 -17.95
CA ILE A 56 15.27 5.78 -18.15
C ILE A 56 14.07 5.74 -19.10
N PRO A 57 14.20 5.14 -20.31
CA PRO A 57 13.10 5.10 -21.26
C PRO A 57 11.94 4.27 -20.70
N ASN A 58 10.76 4.87 -20.59
CA ASN A 58 9.56 4.22 -20.05
C ASN A 58 8.45 4.10 -21.13
N PRO A 59 8.00 2.88 -21.48
CA PRO A 59 6.91 2.68 -22.44
C PRO A 59 5.56 3.27 -21.98
N ALA A 60 5.39 3.52 -20.69
CA ALA A 60 4.20 4.14 -20.09
C ALA A 60 4.35 5.64 -19.83
N ALA A 61 5.46 6.28 -20.24
CA ALA A 61 5.75 7.68 -19.93
C ALA A 61 4.61 8.64 -20.27
N PHE A 62 3.97 8.45 -21.44
CA PHE A 62 2.84 9.28 -21.88
C PHE A 62 1.65 9.23 -20.92
N TYR A 63 1.39 8.08 -20.29
CA TYR A 63 0.27 7.91 -19.36
C TYR A 63 0.62 8.35 -17.94
N THR A 64 1.90 8.25 -17.55
CA THR A 64 2.33 8.56 -16.19
C THR A 64 2.65 10.05 -15.98
N MET A 65 2.95 10.80 -17.05
CA MET A 65 3.24 12.24 -16.95
C MET A 65 2.10 13.05 -16.32
N GLU A 66 0.85 12.70 -16.58
CA GLU A 66 -0.32 13.38 -15.99
C GLU A 66 -0.42 13.17 -14.47
N LEU A 67 0.21 12.11 -13.95
CA LEU A 67 0.18 11.75 -12.53
C LEU A 67 1.26 12.47 -11.72
N LEU A 68 2.27 13.06 -12.37
CA LEU A 68 3.35 13.83 -11.74
C LEU A 68 2.86 14.81 -10.66
N PRO A 69 1.87 15.71 -10.91
CA PRO A 69 1.42 16.65 -9.89
C PRO A 69 0.76 15.97 -8.68
N ILE A 70 0.14 14.81 -8.86
CA ILE A 70 -0.56 14.09 -7.78
C ILE A 70 0.44 13.39 -6.87
N VAL A 71 1.50 12.81 -7.46
CA VAL A 71 2.52 12.08 -6.70
C VAL A 71 3.59 12.98 -6.10
N TYR A 72 3.58 14.25 -6.47
CA TYR A 72 4.58 15.24 -6.08
C TYR A 72 4.72 15.36 -4.56
N ASP A 73 3.61 15.39 -3.82
CA ASP A 73 3.61 15.49 -2.35
C ASP A 73 4.32 14.31 -1.66
N ARG A 74 4.40 13.16 -2.34
CA ARG A 74 5.06 11.93 -1.84
C ARG A 74 6.50 11.77 -2.31
N PHE A 75 6.98 12.67 -3.16
CA PHE A 75 8.31 12.57 -3.78
C PHE A 75 9.43 12.63 -2.74
N HIS A 76 9.35 13.53 -1.76
CA HIS A 76 10.39 13.70 -0.73
C HIS A 76 10.68 12.39 0.02
N GLU A 77 9.62 11.73 0.48
CA GLU A 77 9.71 10.48 1.23
C GLU A 77 10.22 9.32 0.37
N TRP A 78 9.81 9.28 -0.91
CA TRP A 78 10.26 8.27 -1.86
C TRP A 78 11.75 8.41 -2.18
N HIS A 79 12.21 9.61 -2.58
CA HIS A 79 13.60 9.76 -3.02
C HIS A 79 14.60 9.52 -1.88
N THR A 80 14.22 9.95 -0.67
CA THR A 80 14.99 9.68 0.56
C THR A 80 15.06 8.18 0.85
N ARG A 81 13.95 7.45 0.65
CA ARG A 81 13.90 5.98 0.85
C ARG A 81 14.73 5.23 -0.21
N MET A 82 14.79 5.75 -1.42
CA MET A 82 15.67 5.23 -2.48
C MET A 82 17.15 5.52 -2.23
N GLY A 83 17.49 6.32 -1.21
CA GLY A 83 18.86 6.66 -0.85
C GLY A 83 19.52 7.64 -1.82
N MET A 84 18.74 8.44 -2.54
CA MET A 84 19.26 9.47 -3.44
C MET A 84 19.75 10.68 -2.65
N GLU A 85 20.97 11.16 -2.93
CA GLU A 85 21.55 12.33 -2.25
C GLU A 85 20.85 13.64 -2.65
N ARG A 86 20.31 13.71 -3.87
CA ARG A 86 19.58 14.87 -4.41
C ARG A 86 18.36 14.42 -5.19
N SER A 87 17.38 15.33 -5.25
CA SER A 87 16.22 15.23 -6.13
C SER A 87 16.65 15.02 -7.59
N PRO A 88 16.15 13.99 -8.29
CA PRO A 88 16.33 13.84 -9.75
C PRO A 88 15.58 14.88 -10.60
N LEU A 89 14.76 15.74 -9.98
CA LEU A 89 14.05 16.79 -10.69
C LEU A 89 14.92 18.04 -10.79
N ASP A 90 15.46 18.33 -11.97
CA ASP A 90 16.38 19.46 -12.22
C ASP A 90 15.83 20.83 -11.74
N HIS A 91 14.54 21.04 -11.91
CA HIS A 91 13.80 22.25 -11.56
C HIS A 91 13.25 22.29 -10.12
N VAL A 92 13.39 21.21 -9.35
CA VAL A 92 12.84 21.10 -7.99
C VAL A 92 13.92 20.60 -7.04
N SER A 93 14.49 21.51 -6.27
CA SER A 93 15.32 21.18 -5.12
C SER A 93 14.42 20.76 -3.96
N CYS A 94 14.16 19.47 -3.89
CA CYS A 94 13.63 18.85 -2.68
C CYS A 94 14.85 18.51 -1.79
N CYS A 95 15.05 19.32 -0.74
CA CYS A 95 16.21 19.46 0.17
C CYS A 95 17.05 20.72 -0.08
#